data_AF-A0A838Z4D8-F1
#
_entry.id   AF-A0A838Z4D8-F1
#
_cell.length_a   1.000
_cell.length_b   1.000
_cell.length_c   1.000
_cell.angle_alpha   90.00
_cell.angle_beta   90.00
_cell.angle_gamma   90.00
#
_symmetry.space_group_name_H-M   'P 1'
#
loop_
_entity.id
_entity.type
_entity.pdbx_description
1 polymer ?
#
loop_
_entity_poly.entity_id
_entity_poly.type
_entity_poly.pdbx_seq_one_letter_code
_entity_poly.pdbx_strand_id
1 'polypeptide(L)'
;MKNSFCFIGFSVFFIWQTSAQQPIMQSTRDALNQNLTVSQHNSSMLYGFDNRSTEIQGSFYLDPEWSTATVRFYPRTIATPKGTIKLDSITDVQMRVVLKGNDVEFNTQEGIKVISGSLIKSFTFEKQGFSVKHYVNTLEFKDESDKIKSGFFEILADGKVKLLDYCTLKIHQPDYVEAFNVGSKDVKINTERQLFIAKGKDVVKFNTGRKSVYVLMADKKPEIEKFVKDKGLSLKDRSDLAKVFQYYNNL
;
A
#
# COMPACT_ATOMS: atom_id res chain seq x y z
N MET A 1 -41.11 56.18 42.97
CA MET A 1 -40.45 55.63 44.18
C MET A 1 -39.24 54.85 43.70
N LYS A 2 -38.07 55.46 43.46
CA LYS A 2 -36.94 55.72 44.38
C LYS A 2 -36.63 54.55 45.33
N ASN A 3 -35.49 53.89 45.08
CA ASN A 3 -34.48 53.32 46.01
C ASN A 3 -33.75 52.18 45.28
N SER A 4 -32.44 51.94 45.39
CA SER A 4 -31.29 52.70 45.89
C SER A 4 -30.06 51.96 45.34
N PHE A 5 -29.07 52.73 44.90
CA PHE A 5 -27.72 52.27 44.58
C PHE A 5 -27.03 51.68 45.82
N CYS A 6 -26.28 50.58 45.66
CA CYS A 6 -25.20 50.23 46.58
C CYS A 6 -24.00 49.73 45.76
N PHE A 7 -22.98 50.58 45.69
CA PHE A 7 -21.65 50.30 45.15
C PHE A 7 -20.81 49.76 46.31
N ILE A 8 -20.23 48.56 46.18
CA ILE A 8 -19.14 48.11 47.05
C ILE A 8 -17.97 47.72 46.15
N GLY A 9 -16.95 48.57 46.16
CA GLY A 9 -15.67 48.31 45.55
C GLY A 9 -14.84 47.34 46.38
N PHE A 10 -14.15 46.42 45.69
CA PHE A 10 -13.08 45.63 46.27
C PHE A 10 -11.94 45.57 45.24
N SER A 11 -10.93 46.41 45.43
CA SER A 11 -9.59 46.18 44.87
C SER A 11 -8.83 45.28 45.83
N VAL A 12 -8.03 44.34 45.33
CA VAL A 12 -6.69 43.98 45.85
C VAL A 12 -6.06 42.83 45.04
N PHE A 13 -4.93 43.18 44.42
CA PHE A 13 -3.67 42.44 44.19
C PHE A 13 -3.62 41.16 43.33
N PHE A 14 -3.00 41.34 42.15
CA PHE A 14 -2.27 40.31 41.41
C PHE A 14 -0.99 39.90 42.17
N ILE A 15 -0.81 38.60 42.40
CA ILE A 15 0.47 38.01 42.82
C ILE A 15 0.95 37.09 41.70
N TRP A 16 2.10 37.41 41.12
CA TRP A 16 2.83 36.51 40.22
C TRP A 16 3.60 35.51 41.08
N GLN A 17 3.33 34.21 40.93
CA GLN A 17 4.18 33.16 41.48
C GLN A 17 5.07 32.60 40.38
N THR A 18 6.38 32.84 40.50
CA THR A 18 7.42 32.12 39.80
C THR A 18 7.68 30.78 40.51
N SER A 19 7.50 29.66 39.83
CA SER A 19 7.87 28.34 40.35
C SER A 19 9.37 28.11 40.21
N ALA A 20 10.09 28.09 41.33
CA ALA A 20 11.47 27.62 41.40
C ALA A 20 11.52 26.09 41.35
N GLN A 21 12.34 25.52 40.45
CA GLN A 21 12.66 24.08 40.48
C GLN A 21 13.45 23.75 41.75
N GLN A 22 12.95 22.81 42.54
CA GLN A 22 13.62 22.32 43.75
C GLN A 22 14.86 21.49 43.35
N PRO A 23 16.06 21.79 43.90
CA PRO A 23 17.21 20.91 43.72
C PRO A 23 16.96 19.59 44.47
N ILE A 24 17.17 18.48 43.77
CA ILE A 24 16.99 17.13 44.32
C ILE A 24 17.93 16.94 45.53
N MET A 25 17.40 16.40 46.64
CA MET A 25 18.16 16.16 47.87
C MET A 25 19.32 15.17 47.66
N GLN A 26 20.45 15.42 48.32
CA GLN A 26 21.67 14.61 48.25
C GLN A 26 21.42 13.12 48.56
N SER A 27 20.56 12.83 49.53
CA SER A 27 20.17 11.46 49.90
C SER A 27 19.41 10.73 48.79
N THR A 28 18.65 11.46 47.97
CA THR A 28 17.96 10.91 46.78
C THR A 28 18.96 10.65 45.65
N ARG A 29 20.03 11.46 45.54
CA ARG A 29 21.16 11.16 44.65
C ARG A 29 21.93 9.92 45.09
N ASP A 30 22.20 9.79 46.38
CA ASP A 30 22.96 8.65 46.92
C ASP A 30 22.15 7.34 46.81
N ALA A 31 20.82 7.38 46.97
CA ALA A 31 19.95 6.23 46.76
C ALA A 31 19.90 5.76 45.29
N LEU A 32 20.05 6.67 44.32
CA LEU A 32 20.18 6.31 42.90
C LEU A 32 21.53 5.67 42.56
N ASN A 33 22.60 6.03 43.29
CA ASN A 33 23.94 5.47 43.08
C ASN A 33 24.16 4.13 43.80
N GLN A 34 23.41 3.84 44.86
CA GLN A 34 23.64 2.64 45.69
C GLN A 34 23.14 1.32 45.09
N ASN A 35 22.40 1.35 43.96
CA ASN A 35 21.85 0.13 43.34
C ASN A 35 22.35 -0.16 41.91
N LEU A 36 23.46 0.48 41.51
CA LEU A 36 24.21 0.13 40.31
C LEU A 36 25.50 -0.59 40.72
N THR A 37 25.37 -1.86 41.09
CA THR A 37 26.52 -2.77 41.15
C THR A 37 26.99 -3.06 39.72
N VAL A 38 27.81 -2.17 39.17
CA VAL A 38 28.58 -2.44 37.95
C VAL A 38 29.63 -3.47 38.33
N SER A 39 29.35 -4.74 38.02
CA SER A 39 30.31 -5.83 38.15
C SER A 39 31.53 -5.51 37.29
N GLN A 40 32.63 -5.13 37.92
CA GLN A 40 33.94 -4.98 37.28
C GLN A 40 34.46 -6.36 36.88
N HIS A 41 34.01 -6.85 35.73
CA HIS A 41 34.72 -7.90 34.99
C HIS A 41 35.32 -7.27 33.75
N ASN A 42 36.63 -7.47 33.59
CA ASN A 42 37.49 -6.96 32.52
C ASN A 42 37.10 -7.51 31.13
N SER A 43 36.05 -6.93 30.58
CA SER A 43 35.87 -6.80 29.14
C SER A 43 35.07 -5.52 28.93
N SER A 44 35.78 -4.41 28.77
CA SER A 44 35.20 -3.16 28.28
C SER A 44 34.76 -3.38 26.84
N MET A 45 33.67 -4.12 26.65
CA MET A 45 32.90 -4.10 25.42
C MET A 45 32.32 -2.70 25.35
N LEU A 46 33.03 -1.84 24.62
CA LEU A 46 32.56 -0.55 24.20
C LEU A 46 31.28 -0.82 23.38
N TYR A 47 30.12 -0.76 24.01
CA TYR A 47 28.86 -0.75 23.29
C TYR A 47 28.78 0.59 22.58
N GLY A 48 29.28 0.63 21.34
CA GLY A 48 28.91 1.67 20.41
C GLY A 48 27.41 1.58 20.22
N PHE A 49 26.68 2.64 20.54
CA PHE A 49 25.32 2.77 20.06
C PHE A 49 25.39 2.77 18.54
N ASP A 50 24.71 1.82 17.93
CA ASP A 50 24.55 1.79 16.49
C ASP A 50 23.77 3.05 16.06
N ASN A 51 24.49 4.09 15.62
CA ASN A 51 23.87 5.32 15.13
C ASN A 51 23.40 5.23 13.68
N ARG A 52 23.52 4.04 13.06
CA ARG A 52 23.19 3.86 11.64
C ARG A 52 21.70 4.13 11.43
N SER A 53 21.39 5.22 10.73
CA SER A 53 20.04 5.44 10.22
C SER A 53 19.85 4.61 8.95
N THR A 54 18.96 3.63 8.98
CA THR A 54 18.49 2.97 7.76
C THR A 54 17.39 3.82 7.14
N GLU A 55 17.64 4.33 5.93
CA GLU A 55 16.60 5.00 5.16
C GLU A 55 15.81 3.97 4.34
N ILE A 56 14.51 4.23 4.19
CA ILE A 56 13.64 3.45 3.30
C ILE A 56 13.53 4.19 1.97
N GLN A 57 14.11 3.62 0.92
CA GLN A 57 14.04 4.16 -0.43
C GLN A 57 12.95 3.45 -1.23
N GLY A 58 11.88 4.17 -1.58
CA GLY A 58 10.77 3.65 -2.40
C GLY A 58 9.40 3.82 -1.74
N SER A 59 8.41 3.05 -2.21
CA SER A 59 7.02 3.15 -1.75
C SER A 59 6.40 1.78 -1.52
N PHE A 60 5.60 1.65 -0.45
CA PHE A 60 4.79 0.46 -0.20
C PHE A 60 3.45 0.48 -0.96
N TYR A 61 3.14 1.56 -1.67
CA TYR A 61 1.85 1.75 -2.33
C TYR A 61 1.87 1.29 -3.78
N LEU A 62 0.71 0.85 -4.27
CA LEU A 62 0.47 0.63 -5.69
C LEU A 62 0.65 1.93 -6.49
N ASP A 63 0.11 3.00 -5.94
CA ASP A 63 0.27 4.39 -6.37
C ASP A 63 0.35 5.25 -5.09
N PRO A 64 1.44 6.03 -4.87
CA PRO A 64 1.57 6.87 -3.69
C PRO A 64 0.49 7.97 -3.62
N GLU A 65 -0.08 8.38 -4.75
CA GLU A 65 -1.09 9.43 -4.82
C GLU A 65 -2.50 8.88 -4.60
N TRP A 66 -3.34 9.72 -3.99
CA TRP A 66 -4.77 9.42 -3.83
C TRP A 66 -5.47 9.38 -5.20
N SER A 67 -6.29 8.35 -5.39
CA SER A 67 -7.10 8.18 -6.61
C SER A 67 -8.57 8.13 -6.25
N THR A 68 -9.40 8.79 -7.05
CA THR A 68 -10.85 8.61 -6.97
C THR A 68 -11.20 7.21 -7.45
N ALA A 69 -11.98 6.49 -6.65
CA ALA A 69 -12.28 5.10 -6.89
C ALA A 69 -13.77 4.78 -6.73
N THR A 70 -14.22 3.83 -7.55
CA THR A 70 -15.45 3.08 -7.29
C THR A 70 -15.07 1.69 -6.83
N VAL A 71 -15.53 1.29 -5.65
CA VAL A 71 -15.14 0.04 -4.97
C VAL A 71 -16.36 -0.84 -4.79
N ARG A 72 -16.21 -2.12 -5.13
CA ARG A 72 -17.19 -3.17 -4.87
C ARG A 72 -16.62 -4.15 -3.85
N PHE A 73 -17.41 -4.45 -2.84
CA PHE A 73 -17.03 -5.34 -1.77
C PHE A 73 -17.57 -6.75 -2.01
N TYR A 74 -16.98 -7.72 -1.33
CA TYR A 74 -17.65 -8.99 -1.16
C TYR A 74 -18.90 -8.81 -0.30
N PRO A 75 -20.04 -9.43 -0.64
CA PRO A 75 -21.26 -9.30 0.14
C PRO A 75 -21.01 -9.68 1.60
N ARG A 76 -21.11 -8.69 2.48
CA ARG A 76 -20.96 -8.89 3.92
C ARG A 76 -21.98 -8.06 4.67
N THR A 77 -22.48 -8.64 5.75
CA THR A 77 -23.40 -8.00 6.67
C THR A 77 -22.62 -7.57 7.91
N ILE A 78 -22.66 -6.28 8.23
CA ILE A 78 -21.93 -5.70 9.37
C ILE A 78 -22.94 -5.17 10.37
N ALA A 79 -22.79 -5.54 11.64
CA ALA A 79 -23.55 -4.94 12.73
C ALA A 79 -22.89 -3.63 13.14
N THR A 80 -23.63 -2.53 13.07
CA THR A 80 -23.22 -1.22 13.58
C THR A 80 -24.14 -0.84 14.74
N PRO A 81 -23.75 0.12 15.61
CA PRO A 81 -24.64 0.64 16.65
C PRO A 81 -25.96 1.20 16.10
N LYS A 82 -26.00 1.55 14.80
CA LYS A 82 -27.19 2.06 14.09
C LYS A 82 -27.99 0.96 13.36
N GLY A 83 -27.62 -0.31 13.52
CA GLY A 83 -28.28 -1.46 12.90
C GLY A 83 -27.37 -2.24 11.95
N THR A 84 -27.99 -3.12 11.16
CA THR A 84 -27.30 -4.04 10.25
C THR A 84 -27.17 -3.43 8.85
N ILE A 85 -25.93 -3.30 8.36
CA ILE A 85 -25.64 -2.72 7.04
C ILE A 85 -25.08 -3.82 6.14
N LYS A 86 -25.63 -3.94 4.93
CA LYS A 86 -25.07 -4.78 3.87
C LYS A 86 -24.05 -3.97 3.08
N LEU A 87 -22.80 -4.43 3.06
CA LEU A 87 -21.73 -3.84 2.29
C LEU A 87 -21.82 -4.31 0.84
N ASP A 88 -22.02 -3.38 -0.09
CA ASP A 88 -22.15 -3.66 -1.52
C ASP A 88 -21.10 -2.88 -2.32
N SER A 89 -21.31 -1.57 -2.51
CA SER A 89 -20.38 -0.71 -3.23
C SER A 89 -20.35 0.71 -2.68
N ILE A 90 -19.24 1.40 -2.92
CA ILE A 90 -19.06 2.84 -2.69
C ILE A 90 -18.47 3.48 -3.95
N THR A 91 -18.91 4.69 -4.28
CA THR A 91 -18.42 5.46 -5.44
C THR A 91 -17.76 6.75 -4.96
N ASP A 92 -16.95 7.34 -5.82
CA ASP A 92 -16.37 8.68 -5.63
C ASP A 92 -15.55 8.84 -4.34
N VAL A 93 -14.88 7.76 -3.92
CA VAL A 93 -14.05 7.75 -2.71
C VAL A 93 -12.56 7.90 -3.05
N GLN A 94 -11.84 8.66 -2.24
CA GLN A 94 -10.38 8.76 -2.35
C GLN A 94 -9.73 7.54 -1.71
N MET A 95 -8.99 6.75 -2.49
CA MET A 95 -8.44 5.46 -2.08
C MET A 95 -6.97 5.32 -2.48
N ARG A 96 -6.20 4.58 -1.67
CA ARG A 96 -4.87 4.04 -2.03
C ARG A 96 -4.74 2.59 -1.59
N VAL A 97 -3.92 1.83 -2.29
CA VAL A 97 -3.64 0.42 -1.98
C VAL A 97 -2.21 0.29 -1.47
N VAL A 98 -2.08 -0.29 -0.27
CA VAL A 98 -0.79 -0.66 0.33
C VAL A 98 -0.48 -2.09 -0.07
N LEU A 99 0.53 -2.25 -0.93
CA LEU A 99 0.95 -3.56 -1.44
C LEU A 99 1.56 -4.44 -0.32
N LYS A 100 2.17 -3.81 0.69
CA LYS A 100 2.63 -4.52 1.89
C LYS A 100 1.43 -4.82 2.78
N GLY A 101 1.05 -6.10 2.89
CA GLY A 101 -0.05 -6.55 3.74
C GLY A 101 -1.41 -6.61 3.04
N ASN A 102 -1.53 -6.10 1.80
CA ASN A 102 -2.78 -6.01 1.06
C ASN A 102 -3.86 -5.21 1.81
N ASP A 103 -3.48 -4.03 2.30
CA ASP A 103 -4.39 -3.10 2.96
C ASP A 103 -4.86 -2.00 2.00
N VAL A 104 -6.05 -1.48 2.25
CA VAL A 104 -6.63 -0.40 1.46
C VAL A 104 -7.01 0.76 2.37
N GLU A 105 -6.48 1.92 2.05
CA GLU A 105 -6.72 3.17 2.75
C GLU A 105 -7.80 3.97 2.04
N PHE A 106 -8.75 4.49 2.81
CA PHE A 106 -9.79 5.41 2.37
C PHE A 106 -9.60 6.75 3.07
N ASN A 107 -9.49 7.82 2.30
CA ASN A 107 -9.45 9.18 2.84
C ASN A 107 -10.89 9.68 3.03
N THR A 108 -11.31 9.77 4.29
CA THR A 108 -12.66 10.20 4.68
C THR A 108 -12.59 11.53 5.43
N GLN A 109 -13.74 12.18 5.61
CA GLN A 109 -13.82 13.40 6.43
C GLN A 109 -13.39 13.20 7.89
N GLU A 110 -13.50 11.97 8.41
CA GLU A 110 -13.07 11.58 9.76
C GLU A 110 -11.58 11.15 9.82
N GLY A 111 -10.84 11.30 8.73
CA GLY A 111 -9.47 10.84 8.58
C GLY A 111 -9.32 9.56 7.76
N ILE A 112 -8.12 8.99 7.78
CA ILE A 112 -7.78 7.79 7.00
C ILE A 112 -8.35 6.56 7.70
N LYS A 113 -9.19 5.81 6.99
CA LYS A 113 -9.71 4.50 7.43
C LYS A 113 -9.01 3.41 6.64
N VAL A 114 -8.67 2.30 7.30
CA VAL A 114 -7.95 1.19 6.69
C VAL A 114 -8.78 -0.07 6.80
N ILE A 115 -8.88 -0.83 5.71
CA ILE A 115 -9.49 -2.16 5.71
C ILE A 115 -8.59 -3.14 4.98
N SER A 116 -8.78 -4.44 5.25
CA SER A 116 -8.12 -5.48 4.45
C SER A 116 -8.65 -5.49 3.03
N GLY A 117 -7.75 -5.55 2.06
CA GLY A 117 -8.06 -5.71 0.63
C GLY A 117 -8.81 -7.00 0.32
N SER A 118 -8.74 -8.01 1.18
CA SER A 118 -9.54 -9.24 1.08
C SER A 118 -11.07 -9.00 1.13
N LEU A 119 -11.51 -7.85 1.66
CA LEU A 119 -12.92 -7.47 1.69
C LEU A 119 -13.39 -6.83 0.38
N ILE A 120 -12.46 -6.39 -0.47
CA ILE A 120 -12.74 -5.71 -1.73
C ILE A 120 -12.70 -6.75 -2.85
N LYS A 121 -13.80 -6.83 -3.61
CA LYS A 121 -13.90 -7.70 -4.77
C LYS A 121 -13.23 -7.09 -6.00
N SER A 122 -13.50 -5.81 -6.24
CA SER A 122 -12.96 -5.08 -7.39
C SER A 122 -13.04 -3.58 -7.15
N PHE A 123 -12.19 -2.81 -7.82
CA PHE A 123 -12.31 -1.36 -7.83
C PHE A 123 -11.86 -0.77 -9.17
N THR A 124 -12.23 0.47 -9.42
CA THR A 124 -11.77 1.22 -10.60
C THR A 124 -11.10 2.50 -10.15
N PHE A 125 -9.94 2.83 -10.69
CA PHE A 125 -9.29 4.12 -10.49
C PHE A 125 -9.57 5.05 -11.65
N GLU A 126 -10.00 6.25 -11.31
CA GLU A 126 -10.18 7.36 -12.24
C GLU A 126 -9.24 8.50 -11.83
N LYS A 127 -8.36 8.90 -12.75
CA LYS A 127 -7.46 10.05 -12.61
C LYS A 127 -7.65 10.95 -13.83
N GLN A 128 -7.70 12.26 -13.60
CA GLN A 128 -7.85 13.23 -14.69
C GLN A 128 -6.69 13.08 -15.68
N GLY A 129 -7.01 12.96 -16.97
CA GLY A 129 -6.02 12.81 -18.04
C GLY A 129 -5.44 11.40 -18.22
N PHE A 130 -5.90 10.42 -17.45
CA PHE A 130 -5.48 9.02 -17.58
C PHE A 130 -6.66 8.09 -17.88
N SER A 131 -6.39 6.98 -18.55
CA SER A 131 -7.38 5.92 -18.76
C SER A 131 -7.83 5.33 -17.42
N VAL A 132 -9.13 5.04 -17.32
CA VAL A 132 -9.69 4.31 -16.18
C VAL A 132 -9.01 2.95 -16.05
N LYS A 133 -8.55 2.62 -14.84
CA LYS A 133 -7.90 1.34 -14.56
C LYS A 133 -8.84 0.47 -13.74
N HIS A 134 -9.02 -0.77 -14.18
CA HIS A 134 -9.86 -1.73 -13.50
C HIS A 134 -9.00 -2.71 -12.72
N TYR A 135 -9.34 -2.93 -11.46
CA TYR A 135 -8.67 -3.86 -10.58
C TYR A 135 -9.65 -4.90 -10.03
N VAL A 136 -9.19 -6.14 -9.94
CA VAL A 136 -9.96 -7.27 -9.44
C VAL A 136 -9.13 -8.06 -8.42
N ASN A 137 -9.76 -8.52 -7.36
CA ASN A 137 -9.06 -9.28 -6.32
C ASN A 137 -8.52 -10.60 -6.88
N THR A 138 -7.32 -11.00 -6.45
CA THR A 138 -6.72 -12.28 -6.84
C THR A 138 -7.57 -13.48 -6.38
N LEU A 139 -8.38 -13.31 -5.33
CA LEU A 139 -9.34 -14.30 -4.82
C LEU A 139 -10.45 -14.67 -5.83
N GLU A 140 -10.67 -13.87 -6.88
CA GLU A 140 -11.60 -14.22 -7.96
C GLU A 140 -11.07 -15.33 -8.88
N PHE A 141 -9.79 -15.69 -8.76
CA PHE A 141 -9.09 -16.63 -9.63
C PHE A 141 -8.52 -17.82 -8.85
N LYS A 142 -8.32 -18.92 -9.58
CA LYS A 142 -7.65 -20.13 -9.10
C LYS A 142 -6.25 -20.18 -9.71
N ASP A 143 -5.24 -20.10 -8.85
CA ASP A 143 -3.85 -20.28 -9.23
C ASP A 143 -3.41 -21.71 -8.91
N GLU A 144 -3.18 -22.53 -9.93
CA GLU A 144 -2.67 -23.89 -9.75
C GLU A 144 -1.22 -23.92 -9.23
N SER A 145 -0.48 -22.82 -9.37
CA SER A 145 0.93 -22.74 -8.98
C SER A 145 1.14 -22.27 -7.53
N ASP A 146 0.08 -21.81 -6.86
CA ASP A 146 0.10 -21.23 -5.50
C ASP A 146 1.17 -20.13 -5.31
N LYS A 147 1.44 -19.36 -6.38
CA LYS A 147 2.42 -18.27 -6.38
C LYS A 147 1.77 -16.91 -6.20
N ILE A 148 0.47 -16.80 -6.50
CA ILE A 148 -0.30 -15.57 -6.41
C ILE A 148 -0.75 -15.39 -4.96
N LYS A 149 -0.23 -14.34 -4.32
CA LYS A 149 -0.67 -13.92 -2.99
C LYS A 149 -1.98 -13.13 -3.07
N SER A 150 -2.62 -12.93 -1.91
CA SER A 150 -3.77 -12.02 -1.82
C SER A 150 -3.36 -10.61 -2.24
N GLY A 151 -4.11 -10.02 -3.16
CA GLY A 151 -3.81 -8.74 -3.77
C GLY A 151 -4.80 -8.41 -4.88
N PHE A 152 -4.38 -7.60 -5.84
CA PHE A 152 -5.21 -7.20 -6.97
C PHE A 152 -4.48 -7.35 -8.30
N PHE A 153 -5.19 -7.83 -9.30
CA PHE A 153 -4.79 -7.74 -10.70
C PHE A 153 -5.36 -6.47 -11.33
N GLU A 154 -4.54 -5.74 -12.09
CA GLU A 154 -5.02 -4.76 -13.06
C GLU A 154 -5.50 -5.52 -14.31
N ILE A 155 -6.72 -5.26 -14.78
CA ILE A 155 -7.25 -5.83 -16.01
C ILE A 155 -6.77 -4.97 -17.17
N LEU A 156 -5.84 -5.48 -17.97
CA LEU A 156 -5.31 -4.80 -19.14
C LEU A 156 -6.16 -5.04 -20.39
N ALA A 157 -6.73 -6.24 -20.51
CA ALA A 157 -7.68 -6.60 -21.56
C ALA A 157 -8.69 -7.60 -21.00
N ASP A 158 -9.95 -7.43 -21.39
CA ASP A 158 -11.06 -8.30 -20.97
C ASP A 158 -11.71 -9.01 -22.17
N GLY A 159 -12.33 -10.15 -21.94
CA GLY A 159 -13.00 -10.99 -22.93
C GLY A 159 -12.80 -12.49 -22.67
N LYS A 160 -12.75 -13.28 -23.75
CA LYS A 160 -12.53 -14.74 -23.70
C LYS A 160 -11.23 -15.10 -22.95
N VAL A 161 -10.18 -14.30 -23.16
CA VAL A 161 -8.92 -14.41 -22.43
C VAL A 161 -8.60 -13.06 -21.82
N LYS A 162 -8.58 -12.99 -20.49
CA LYS A 162 -8.17 -11.77 -19.78
C LYS A 162 -6.65 -11.67 -19.77
N LEU A 163 -6.12 -10.47 -20.01
CA LEU A 163 -4.73 -10.13 -19.71
C LEU A 163 -4.70 -9.33 -18.41
N LEU A 164 -3.95 -9.84 -17.44
CA LEU A 164 -3.88 -9.33 -16.09
C LEU A 164 -2.45 -8.90 -15.76
N ASP A 165 -2.30 -7.76 -15.08
CA ASP A 165 -1.02 -7.29 -14.55
C ASP A 165 -1.03 -7.36 -13.03
N TYR A 166 -0.04 -8.05 -12.47
CA TYR A 166 0.09 -8.27 -11.05
C TYR A 166 1.27 -7.48 -10.49
N CYS A 167 0.97 -6.60 -9.55
CA CYS A 167 1.92 -5.67 -8.97
C CYS A 167 2.31 -6.13 -7.58
N THR A 168 3.60 -6.39 -7.33
CA THR A 168 4.12 -6.85 -6.04
C THR A 168 5.33 -6.02 -5.61
N LEU A 169 5.66 -6.09 -4.32
CA LEU A 169 6.86 -5.44 -3.79
C LEU A 169 8.02 -6.44 -3.73
N LYS A 170 9.19 -5.94 -4.12
CA LYS A 170 10.49 -6.55 -3.88
C LYS A 170 11.25 -5.66 -2.90
N ILE A 171 11.41 -6.16 -1.67
CA ILE A 171 12.10 -5.47 -0.59
C ILE A 171 13.53 -6.01 -0.52
N HIS A 172 14.50 -5.14 -0.77
CA HIS A 172 15.92 -5.42 -0.64
C HIS A 172 16.37 -4.94 0.74
N GLN A 173 16.79 -5.89 1.57
CA GLN A 173 17.34 -5.59 2.90
C GLN A 173 18.75 -5.02 2.78
N PRO A 174 19.18 -4.19 3.75
CA PRO A 174 20.56 -3.72 3.83
C PRO A 174 21.53 -4.90 3.84
N ASP A 175 22.56 -4.82 2.99
CA ASP A 175 23.61 -5.83 2.84
C ASP A 175 25.02 -5.25 3.05
N TYR A 176 25.10 -4.06 3.68
CA TYR A 176 26.35 -3.38 3.94
C TYR A 176 27.29 -4.18 4.85
N VAL A 177 28.49 -4.47 4.36
CA VAL A 177 29.57 -5.14 5.08
C VAL A 177 30.67 -4.14 5.40
N GLU A 178 30.78 -3.79 6.69
CA GLU A 178 31.68 -2.74 7.19
C GLU A 178 33.15 -3.02 6.88
N ALA A 179 33.59 -4.27 7.05
CA ALA A 179 34.99 -4.69 6.83
C ALA A 179 35.51 -4.38 5.41
N PHE A 180 34.60 -4.32 4.43
CA PHE A 180 34.93 -4.04 3.03
C PHE A 180 34.38 -2.69 2.56
N ASN A 181 33.61 -1.98 3.39
CA ASN A 181 32.88 -0.77 3.01
C ASN A 181 32.07 -0.96 1.70
N VAL A 182 31.45 -2.14 1.53
CA VAL A 182 30.64 -2.50 0.34
C VAL A 182 29.21 -2.85 0.74
N GLY A 183 28.28 -2.72 -0.20
CA GLY A 183 26.85 -2.98 0.01
C GLY A 183 26.06 -1.71 0.33
N SER A 184 24.75 -1.87 0.55
CA SER A 184 23.78 -0.81 0.82
C SER A 184 23.38 -0.82 2.30
N LYS A 185 23.35 0.36 2.92
CA LYS A 185 22.83 0.54 4.28
C LYS A 185 21.30 0.72 4.30
N ASP A 186 20.72 1.01 3.14
CA ASP A 186 19.32 1.39 2.98
C ASP A 186 18.46 0.20 2.60
N VAL A 187 17.20 0.22 3.05
CA VAL A 187 16.15 -0.69 2.56
C VAL A 187 15.64 -0.13 1.24
N LYS A 188 15.75 -0.90 0.16
CA LYS A 188 15.21 -0.51 -1.15
C LYS A 188 13.93 -1.25 -1.44
N ILE A 189 12.88 -0.53 -1.81
CA ILE A 189 11.58 -1.07 -2.16
C ILE A 189 11.35 -0.80 -3.63
N ASN A 190 11.31 -1.88 -4.41
CA ASN A 190 11.02 -1.84 -5.83
C ASN A 190 9.69 -2.53 -6.10
N THR A 191 8.95 -1.99 -7.05
CA THR A 191 7.71 -2.61 -7.52
C THR A 191 8.03 -3.52 -8.70
N GLU A 192 7.65 -4.79 -8.60
CA GLU A 192 7.74 -5.76 -9.68
C GLU A 192 6.34 -5.96 -10.30
N ARG A 193 6.28 -6.05 -11.62
CA ARG A 193 5.05 -6.31 -12.35
C ARG A 193 5.17 -7.57 -13.19
N GLN A 194 4.20 -8.46 -13.04
CA GLN A 194 4.16 -9.76 -13.71
C GLN A 194 2.85 -9.91 -14.46
N LEU A 195 2.92 -10.40 -15.69
CA LEU A 195 1.72 -10.63 -16.49
C LEU A 195 1.17 -12.03 -16.28
N PHE A 196 -0.15 -12.09 -16.27
CA PHE A 196 -0.94 -13.31 -16.16
C PHE A 196 -2.03 -13.31 -17.23
N ILE A 197 -2.46 -14.50 -17.61
CA ILE A 197 -3.66 -14.69 -18.42
C ILE A 197 -4.69 -15.47 -17.61
N ALA A 198 -5.96 -15.13 -17.79
CA ALA A 198 -7.05 -15.90 -17.19
C ALA A 198 -8.04 -16.37 -18.27
N LYS A 199 -8.42 -17.64 -18.17
CA LYS A 199 -9.50 -18.26 -18.95
C LYS A 199 -10.56 -18.73 -17.98
N GLY A 200 -11.67 -17.99 -17.88
CA GLY A 200 -12.62 -18.19 -16.80
C GLY A 200 -12.00 -17.84 -15.44
N LYS A 201 -11.94 -18.80 -14.52
CA LYS A 201 -11.34 -18.61 -13.19
C LYS A 201 -9.88 -19.05 -13.11
N ASP A 202 -9.40 -19.82 -14.07
CA ASP A 202 -8.04 -20.35 -14.02
C ASP A 202 -7.06 -19.30 -14.52
N VAL A 203 -6.05 -19.00 -13.70
CA VAL A 203 -5.04 -17.98 -13.98
C VAL A 203 -3.66 -18.61 -14.04
N VAL A 204 -2.88 -18.23 -15.06
CA VAL A 204 -1.51 -18.72 -15.24
C VAL A 204 -0.57 -17.58 -15.61
N LYS A 205 0.68 -17.69 -15.14
CA LYS A 205 1.72 -16.70 -15.46
C LYS A 205 1.97 -16.67 -16.97
N PHE A 206 2.01 -15.47 -17.53
CA PHE A 206 2.20 -15.24 -18.95
C PHE A 206 3.57 -14.63 -19.23
N ASN A 207 4.36 -15.32 -20.03
CA ASN A 207 5.62 -14.79 -20.53
C ASN A 207 5.35 -13.98 -21.80
N THR A 208 5.87 -12.76 -21.88
CA THR A 208 5.77 -11.93 -23.09
C THR A 208 6.58 -12.53 -24.24
N GLY A 209 6.06 -12.49 -25.46
CA GLY A 209 6.80 -12.87 -26.66
C GLY A 209 5.94 -13.50 -27.77
N ARG A 210 6.50 -13.55 -28.98
CA ARG A 210 5.79 -14.11 -30.15
C ARG A 210 5.34 -15.54 -29.93
N LYS A 211 6.22 -16.40 -29.41
CA LYS A 211 5.92 -17.83 -29.21
C LYS A 211 4.74 -18.02 -28.26
N SER A 212 4.74 -17.34 -27.11
CA SER A 212 3.65 -17.48 -26.12
C SER A 212 2.33 -16.90 -26.63
N VAL A 213 2.35 -15.72 -27.26
CA VAL A 213 1.15 -15.10 -27.83
C VAL A 213 0.53 -15.99 -28.92
N TYR A 214 1.33 -16.46 -29.88
CA TYR A 214 0.80 -17.23 -31.01
C TYR A 214 0.41 -18.66 -30.64
N VAL A 215 1.01 -19.25 -29.61
CA VAL A 215 0.53 -20.53 -29.06
C VAL A 215 -0.80 -20.32 -28.34
N LEU A 216 -0.94 -19.22 -27.58
CA LEU A 216 -2.17 -18.90 -26.85
C LEU A 216 -3.35 -18.62 -27.80
N MET A 217 -3.09 -17.93 -28.90
CA MET A 217 -4.07 -17.47 -29.89
C MET A 217 -3.96 -18.27 -31.20
N ALA A 218 -3.64 -19.56 -31.12
CA ALA A 218 -3.39 -20.41 -32.29
C ALA A 218 -4.61 -20.49 -33.22
N ASP A 219 -5.83 -20.34 -32.68
CA ASP A 219 -7.10 -20.37 -33.41
C ASP A 219 -7.31 -19.16 -34.33
N LYS A 220 -6.65 -18.03 -34.07
CA LYS A 220 -6.76 -16.77 -34.84
C LYS A 220 -5.40 -16.21 -35.22
N LYS A 221 -4.39 -17.07 -35.30
CA LYS A 221 -2.99 -16.68 -35.50
C LYS A 221 -2.78 -15.79 -36.74
N PRO A 222 -3.33 -16.11 -37.94
CA PRO A 222 -3.14 -15.26 -39.12
C PRO A 222 -3.66 -13.83 -38.94
N GLU A 223 -4.81 -13.67 -38.29
CA GLU A 223 -5.44 -12.38 -38.02
C GLU A 223 -4.62 -11.56 -37.01
N ILE A 224 -4.07 -12.22 -35.98
CA ILE A 224 -3.21 -11.58 -34.98
C ILE A 224 -1.88 -11.15 -35.60
N GLU A 225 -1.24 -12.01 -36.40
CA GLU A 225 0.04 -11.67 -37.07
C GLU A 225 -0.11 -10.46 -38.00
N LYS A 226 -1.21 -10.43 -38.76
CA LYS A 226 -1.55 -9.29 -39.61
C LYS A 226 -1.76 -8.01 -38.79
N PHE A 227 -2.57 -8.07 -37.73
CA PHE A 227 -2.85 -6.92 -36.88
C PHE A 227 -1.58 -6.35 -36.23
N VAL A 228 -0.72 -7.21 -35.70
CA VAL A 228 0.56 -6.81 -35.09
C VAL A 228 1.47 -6.13 -36.10
N LYS A 229 1.55 -6.67 -37.33
CA LYS A 229 2.38 -6.09 -38.40
C LYS A 229 1.82 -4.75 -38.89
N ASP A 230 0.53 -4.69 -39.19
CA ASP A 230 -0.15 -3.52 -39.74
C ASP A 230 -0.13 -2.33 -38.77
N LYS A 231 -0.17 -2.60 -37.46
CA LYS A 231 -0.13 -1.58 -36.39
C LYS A 231 1.25 -1.38 -35.77
N GLY A 232 2.27 -2.13 -36.19
CA GLY A 232 3.63 -2.02 -35.67
C GLY A 232 3.77 -2.32 -34.18
N LEU A 233 2.95 -3.24 -33.65
CA LEU A 233 2.82 -3.47 -32.21
C LEU A 233 3.97 -4.32 -31.65
N SER A 234 4.45 -3.97 -30.46
CA SER A 234 5.44 -4.77 -29.74
C SER A 234 4.76 -5.77 -28.79
N LEU A 235 4.99 -7.07 -29.00
CA LEU A 235 4.51 -8.13 -28.09
C LEU A 235 5.29 -8.21 -26.76
N LYS A 236 6.27 -7.32 -26.57
CA LYS A 236 7.01 -7.16 -25.31
C LYS A 236 6.55 -5.93 -24.54
N ASP A 237 5.99 -4.94 -25.23
CA ASP A 237 5.43 -3.76 -24.58
C ASP A 237 4.05 -4.10 -24.00
N ARG A 238 3.79 -3.65 -22.77
CA ARG A 238 2.56 -3.99 -22.06
C ARG A 238 1.33 -3.34 -22.69
N SER A 239 1.45 -2.09 -23.12
CA SER A 239 0.33 -1.33 -23.71
C SER A 239 -0.06 -1.92 -25.06
N ASP A 240 0.93 -2.22 -25.90
CA ASP A 240 0.70 -2.86 -27.19
C ASP A 240 0.18 -4.28 -27.05
N LEU A 241 0.71 -5.06 -26.09
CA LEU A 241 0.21 -6.39 -25.80
C LEU A 241 -1.27 -6.35 -25.37
N ALA A 242 -1.67 -5.39 -24.54
CA ALA A 242 -3.06 -5.20 -24.16
C ALA A 242 -3.96 -4.95 -25.39
N LYS A 243 -3.53 -4.12 -26.34
CA LYS A 243 -4.25 -3.89 -27.61
C LYS A 243 -4.40 -5.18 -28.42
N VAL A 244 -3.36 -6.02 -28.47
CA VAL A 244 -3.41 -7.32 -29.17
C VAL A 244 -4.42 -8.26 -28.52
N PHE A 245 -4.42 -8.37 -27.20
CA PHE A 245 -5.42 -9.18 -26.49
C PHE A 245 -6.84 -8.65 -26.66
N GLN A 246 -7.02 -7.33 -26.63
CA GLN A 246 -8.31 -6.69 -26.87
C GLN A 246 -8.81 -6.96 -28.29
N TYR A 247 -7.94 -6.91 -29.29
CA TYR A 247 -8.29 -7.29 -30.66
C TYR A 247 -8.68 -8.77 -30.76
N TYR A 248 -7.88 -9.67 -30.20
CA TYR A 248 -8.19 -11.11 -30.16
C TYR A 248 -9.55 -11.42 -29.52
N ASN A 249 -9.89 -10.74 -28.42
CA ASN A 249 -11.16 -10.96 -27.72
C ASN A 249 -12.40 -10.46 -28.48
N ASN A 250 -12.21 -9.68 -29.55
CA ASN A 250 -13.27 -9.18 -30.42
C ASN A 250 -13.39 -9.94 -31.76
N LEU A 251 -12.59 -10.99 -31.97
CA LEU A 251 -12.65 -11.90 -33.13
C LEU A 251 -13.55 -13.11 -32.87
#